data_AF-A0AAU1JSE7-F1
#
_entry.id   AF-A0AAU1JSE7-F1
#
_cell.length_a   1.000
_cell.length_b   1.000
_cell.length_c   1.000
_cell.angle_alpha   90.00
_cell.angle_beta   90.00
_cell.angle_gamma   90.00
#
_symmetry.space_group_name_H-M   'P 1'
#
loop_
_entity.id
_entity.type
_entity.pdbx_description
1 polymer ?
#
loop_
_entity_poly.entity_id
_entity_poly.type
_entity_poly.pdbx_seq_one_letter_code
_entity_poly.pdbx_strand_id
1 'polypeptide(L)' 'MEKNVTDQLEKMAGQRPDEVDCPGDLKAEVGADIRCTLTAGGEEIGLTVTVTSVDGTDAKYEIQVDEK' A
#
# COMPACT_ATOMS: atom_id res chain seq x y z
N MET A 1 2.73 -13.54 9.18
CA MET A 1 1.75 -12.47 9.49
C MET A 1 1.54 -11.62 8.25
N GLU A 2 1.14 -12.23 7.13
CA GLU A 2 1.19 -11.57 5.80
C GLU A 2 -0.20 -11.16 5.26
N LYS A 3 -1.27 -11.52 5.98
CA LYS A 3 -2.64 -11.41 5.45
C LYS A 3 -3.27 -10.02 5.52
N ASN A 4 -2.67 -9.07 6.24
CA ASN A 4 -3.35 -7.78 6.49
C ASN A 4 -3.22 -6.79 5.33
N VAL A 5 -2.11 -6.82 4.60
CA VAL A 5 -1.84 -5.85 3.53
C VAL A 5 -2.67 -6.17 2.30
N THR A 6 -2.70 -7.44 1.88
CA THR A 6 -3.46 -7.87 0.69
C THR A 6 -4.98 -7.68 0.86
N ASP A 7 -5.55 -8.00 2.02
CA ASP A 7 -6.99 -7.81 2.28
C ASP A 7 -7.39 -6.32 2.35
N GLN A 8 -6.51 -5.46 2.84
CA GLN A 8 -6.73 -4.01 2.85
C GLN A 8 -6.61 -3.42 1.44
N LEU A 9 -5.65 -3.90 0.64
CA LEU A 9 -5.51 -3.53 -0.76
C LEU A 9 -6.70 -3.95 -1.61
N GLU A 10 -7.25 -5.16 -1.42
CA GLU A 10 -8.45 -5.60 -2.13
C GLU A 10 -9.66 -4.70 -1.83
N LYS A 11 -9.79 -4.20 -0.59
CA LYS A 11 -10.84 -3.25 -0.21
C LYS A 11 -10.64 -1.84 -0.74
N MET A 12 -9.40 -1.37 -0.84
CA MET A 12 -9.09 0.01 -1.28
C MET A 12 -8.96 0.13 -2.79
N ALA A 13 -8.28 -0.81 -3.43
CA ALA A 13 -8.07 -0.85 -4.88
C ALA A 13 -9.22 -1.54 -5.63
N GLY A 14 -10.14 -2.22 -4.93
CA GLY A 14 -11.21 -3.01 -5.55
C GLY A 14 -10.72 -4.27 -6.28
N GLN A 15 -9.41 -4.52 -6.27
CA GLN A 15 -8.76 -5.64 -6.94
C GLN A 15 -7.69 -6.23 -6.03
N ARG A 16 -7.66 -7.56 -5.93
CA ARG A 16 -6.62 -8.26 -5.19
C ARG A 16 -5.29 -8.17 -5.97
N PRO A 17 -4.22 -7.63 -5.37
CA PRO A 17 -2.89 -7.73 -5.96
C PRO A 17 -2.51 -9.20 -6.18
N ASP A 18 -1.91 -9.53 -7.32
CA ASP A 18 -1.16 -10.79 -7.45
C ASP A 18 0.21 -10.64 -6.76
N GLU A 19 0.86 -9.48 -6.95
CA GLU A 19 2.15 -9.14 -6.35
C GLU A 19 2.19 -7.66 -5.96
N VAL A 20 2.89 -7.35 -4.86
CA VAL A 20 3.16 -5.97 -4.43
C VAL A 20 4.66 -5.85 -4.17
N ASP A 21 5.33 -5.02 -4.95
CA ASP A 21 6.75 -4.72 -4.80
C ASP A 21 6.92 -3.29 -4.27
N CYS A 22 7.33 -3.17 -3.01
CA CYS A 22 7.65 -1.91 -2.36
C CYS A 22 9.18 -1.81 -2.23
N PRO A 23 9.87 -0.92 -2.94
CA PRO A 23 11.34 -0.86 -3.01
C PRO A 23 12.02 -0.36 -1.72
N GLY A 24 11.32 -0.34 -0.58
CA GLY A 24 11.87 0.07 0.70
C GLY A 24 10.96 -0.22 1.88
N ASP A 25 11.52 -0.11 3.08
CA ASP A 25 10.76 -0.12 4.32
C ASP A 25 10.06 1.23 4.50
N LEU A 26 8.73 1.20 4.57
CA LEU A 26 7.97 2.39 4.96
C LEU A 26 8.36 2.77 6.39
N LYS A 27 9.00 3.93 6.55
CA LYS A 27 9.26 4.48 7.88
C LYS A 27 7.93 4.74 8.55
N ALA A 28 7.74 4.24 9.77
CA ALA A 28 6.58 4.52 10.60
C ALA A 28 6.65 5.97 11.15
N GLU A 29 6.67 6.94 10.23
CA GLU A 29 6.77 8.35 10.51
C GLU A 29 5.60 9.05 9.80
N VAL A 30 4.86 9.88 10.53
CA VAL A 30 3.69 10.59 9.98
C VAL A 30 4.15 11.49 8.83
N GLY A 31 3.51 11.35 7.67
CA GLY A 31 3.87 12.06 6.44
C GLY A 31 4.89 11.34 5.55
N ALA A 32 5.39 10.17 5.95
CA ALA A 32 6.19 9.34 5.07
C ALA A 32 5.30 8.71 3.98
N ASP A 33 5.67 8.89 2.72
CA ASP A 33 5.09 8.18 1.60
C ASP A 33 6.10 7.19 0.99
N ILE A 34 5.57 6.09 0.46
CA ILE A 34 6.33 5.15 -0.35
C ILE A 34 5.53 4.82 -1.61
N ARG A 35 6.23 4.79 -2.73
CA ARG A 35 5.67 4.30 -3.98
C ARG A 35 5.95 2.81 -4.11
N CYS A 36 4.90 2.01 -4.23
CA CYS A 36 5.01 0.60 -4.57
C CYS A 36 4.44 0.33 -5.95
N THR A 37 4.80 -0.82 -6.49
CA THR A 37 4.27 -1.33 -7.75
C THR A 37 3.40 -2.55 -7.44
N LEU A 38 2.22 -2.56 -8.01
CA LEU A 38 1.17 -3.56 -7.85
C LEU A 38 1.07 -4.29 -9.17
N THR A 39 1.29 -5.60 -9.17
CA THR A 39 1.04 -6.42 -10.35
C THR A 39 -0.27 -7.14 -10.16
N ALA A 40 -1.22 -6.95 -11.08
CA ALA A 40 -2.49 -7.69 -11.07
C ALA A 40 -2.93 -8.02 -12.49
N GLY A 41 -3.23 -9.30 -12.76
CA GLY A 41 -3.69 -9.77 -14.07
C GLY A 41 -2.68 -9.59 -15.21
N GLY A 42 -1.41 -9.32 -14.89
CA GLY A 42 -0.37 -8.99 -15.87
C GLY A 42 -0.22 -7.49 -16.17
N GLU A 43 -0.95 -6.62 -15.48
CA GLU A 43 -0.76 -5.17 -15.52
C GLU A 43 -0.03 -4.68 -14.27
N GLU A 44 0.94 -3.78 -14.47
CA GLU A 44 1.65 -3.08 -13.40
C GLU A 44 0.97 -1.74 -13.12
N ILE A 45 0.53 -1.56 -11.88
CA ILE A 45 -0.18 -0.38 -11.38
C ILE A 45 0.71 0.29 -10.34
N GLY A 46 0.92 1.60 -10.46
CA GLY A 46 1.60 2.37 -9.42
C GLY A 46 0.67 2.59 -8.24
N LEU A 47 1.18 2.45 -7.01
CA LEU A 47 0.46 2.89 -5.82
C LEU A 47 1.36 3.66 -4.88
N THR A 48 0.77 4.65 -4.21
CA THR A 48 1.43 5.49 -3.23
C THR A 48 0.79 5.21 -1.89
N VAL A 49 1.58 4.73 -0.94
CA VAL A 49 1.16 4.51 0.45
C VAL A 49 1.71 5.63 1.30
N THR A 50 0.82 6.39 1.95
CA THR A 50 1.18 7.53 2.79
C THR A 50 0.79 7.26 4.23
N VAL A 51 1.71 7.44 5.17
CA VAL A 51 1.43 7.35 6.61
C VAL A 51 0.71 8.61 7.05
N THR A 52 -0.58 8.50 7.38
CA THR A 52 -1.39 9.65 7.80
C THR A 52 -1.37 9.86 9.30
N SER A 53 -1.17 8.81 10.10
CA SER A 53 -1.08 8.90 11.56
C SER A 53 -0.33 7.71 12.14
N VAL A 54 0.33 7.90 13.28
CA VAL A 54 0.95 6.81 14.05
C VAL A 54 0.48 6.94 15.49
N ASP A 55 -0.40 6.03 15.91
CA ASP A 55 -0.97 5.94 17.25
C ASP A 55 -0.33 4.76 18.00
N GLY A 56 0.85 4.99 18.57
CA GLY A 56 1.58 3.97 19.34
C GLY A 56 2.05 2.81 18.45
N THR A 57 1.35 1.67 18.52
CA THR A 57 1.58 0.49 17.66
C THR A 57 0.69 0.46 16.42
N ASP A 58 -0.33 1.31 16.37
CA ASP A 58 -1.30 1.35 15.28
C ASP A 58 -0.97 2.52 14.36
N ALA A 59 -0.37 2.23 13.21
CA ALA A 59 -0.17 3.22 12.18
C ALA A 59 -1.33 3.18 11.18
N LYS A 60 -1.83 4.37 10.83
CA LYS A 60 -2.83 4.58 9.78
C LYS A 60 -2.10 4.94 8.50
N TYR A 61 -2.52 4.26 7.44
CA TYR A 61 -1.98 4.41 6.11
C TYR A 61 -3.11 4.74 5.16
N GLU A 62 -2.86 5.66 4.23
CA GLU A 62 -3.71 5.94 3.09
C GLU A 62 -3.04 5.36 1.85
N ILE A 63 -3.78 4.57 1.07
CA ILE A 63 -3.28 3.99 -0.17
C ILE A 63 -3.98 4.69 -1.32
N GLN A 64 -3.20 5.34 -2.17
CA GLN A 64 -3.66 5.91 -3.42
C GLN A 64 -3.16 5.05 -4.58
N VAL A 65 -4.08 4.53 -5.36
CA VAL A 65 -3.75 3.85 -6.61
C VAL A 65 -3.61 4.93 -7.69
N ASP A 66 -2.53 4.90 -8.47
CA ASP A 66 -2.41 5.70 -9.70
C ASP A 66 -3.43 5.14 -10.72
N GLU A 67 -4.72 5.47 -10.54
CA GLU A 67 -5.74 5.25 -11.56
C GLU A 67 -5.46 6.21 -12.73
N LYS A 68 -5.42 5.66 -13.96
CA LYS A 68 -5.17 6.41 -15.19
C LYS A 68 -6.26 7.43 -15.54
#